data_AF-A0A964RIX4-F1
#
_entry.id   AF-A0A964RIX4-F1
#
_cell.length_a   1.000
_cell.length_b   1.000
_cell.length_c   1.000
_cell.angle_alpha   90.00
_cell.angle_beta   90.00
_cell.angle_gamma   90.00
#
_symmetry.space_group_name_H-M   'P 1'
#
loop_
_entity.id
_entity.type
_entity.pdbx_description
1 polymer ?
#
loop_
_entity_poly.entity_id
_entity_poly.type
_entity_poly.pdbx_seq_one_letter_code
_entity_poly.pdbx_strand_id
1 'polypeptide(L)'
;MLTITEEKLLKYIEDRARANIKGKTFYKMTDVLEQAFWISEEKSYEVLKNIIARKNIGNSKEAIINEYIDMLKKGYGSIQEQVEVFGGDKLSSVTYTAEIRLKQHQGGSFFDILREVYKVPEEEIMELTEEFLKFLNSPIFSYRLEKETFHRFLESNLDELDKQFNRFVNL
;
A
#
# COMPACT_ATOMS: atom_id res chain seq x y z
N MET A 1 9.58 22.66 -13.09
CA MET A 1 8.21 22.34 -13.55
C MET A 1 8.03 20.86 -13.27
N LEU A 2 7.00 20.48 -12.52
CA LEU A 2 6.79 19.07 -12.15
C LEU A 2 6.38 18.27 -13.39
N THR A 3 6.82 17.03 -13.46
CA THR A 3 6.33 16.03 -14.41
C THR A 3 4.91 15.60 -14.05
N ILE A 4 4.17 15.06 -15.03
CA ILE A 4 2.80 14.52 -14.83
C ILE A 4 2.76 13.49 -13.69
N THR A 5 3.83 12.71 -13.53
CA THR A 5 3.98 11.72 -12.46
C THR A 5 4.17 12.40 -11.10
N GLU A 6 5.03 13.42 -11.01
CA GLU A 6 5.26 14.17 -9.76
C GLU A 6 4.01 14.93 -9.30
N GLU A 7 3.21 15.47 -10.22
CA GLU A 7 1.93 16.12 -9.88
C GLU A 7 0.92 15.13 -9.31
N LYS A 8 0.83 13.91 -9.87
CA LYS A 8 -0.03 12.84 -9.32
C LYS A 8 0.42 12.42 -7.92
N LEU A 9 1.73 12.28 -7.70
CA LEU A 9 2.29 11.90 -6.41
C LEU A 9 2.05 13.00 -5.36
N LEU A 10 2.27 14.28 -5.72
CA LEU A 10 2.02 15.41 -4.83
C LEU A 10 0.54 15.49 -4.41
N LYS A 11 -0.38 15.27 -5.36
CA LYS A 11 -1.82 15.22 -5.06
C LYS A 11 -2.17 14.08 -4.11
N TYR A 12 -1.60 12.90 -4.31
CA TYR A 12 -1.77 11.77 -3.41
C TYR A 12 -1.29 12.08 -1.99
N ILE A 13 -0.13 12.71 -1.85
CA ILE A 13 0.43 13.14 -0.55
C ILE A 13 -0.52 14.12 0.14
N GLU A 14 -1.01 15.12 -0.59
CA GLU A 14 -1.94 16.12 -0.06
C GLU A 14 -3.23 15.47 0.46
N ASP A 15 -3.86 14.62 -0.35
CA ASP A 15 -5.11 13.95 0.00
C ASP A 15 -4.94 13.07 1.27
N ARG A 16 -3.81 12.36 1.37
CA ARG A 16 -3.50 11.51 2.54
C ARG A 16 -3.17 12.32 3.79
N ALA A 17 -2.37 13.38 3.66
CA ALA A 17 -2.02 14.25 4.77
C ALA A 17 -3.27 14.84 5.43
N ARG A 18 -4.22 15.32 4.62
CA ARG A 18 -5.51 15.84 5.08
C ARG A 18 -6.38 14.76 5.74
N ALA A 19 -6.44 13.57 5.15
CA ALA A 19 -7.20 12.45 5.72
C ALA A 19 -6.66 12.03 7.10
N ASN A 20 -5.34 11.96 7.26
CA ASN A 20 -4.69 11.50 8.48
C ASN A 20 -4.95 12.38 9.71
N ILE A 21 -5.19 13.68 9.51
CA ILE A 21 -5.45 14.65 10.58
C ILE A 21 -6.92 15.02 10.76
N LYS A 22 -7.81 14.47 9.92
CA LYS A 22 -9.25 14.78 9.94
C LYS A 22 -9.85 14.36 11.28
N GLY A 23 -10.54 15.28 11.95
CA GLY A 23 -11.17 15.04 13.24
C GLY A 23 -10.22 14.91 14.44
N LYS A 24 -8.90 15.04 14.24
CA LYS A 24 -7.90 14.99 15.31
C LYS A 24 -7.55 16.38 15.85
N THR A 25 -7.25 16.42 17.14
CA THR A 25 -6.69 17.57 17.88
C THR A 25 -5.25 17.29 18.25
N PHE A 26 -4.39 18.31 18.13
CA PHE A 26 -2.95 18.20 18.35
C PHE A 26 -2.49 19.27 19.32
N TYR A 27 -1.51 18.95 20.16
CA TYR A 27 -0.97 19.87 21.15
C TYR A 27 0.31 20.55 20.66
N LYS A 28 1.11 19.86 19.83
CA LYS A 28 2.29 20.44 19.17
C LYS A 28 2.12 20.42 17.65
N MET A 29 2.79 21.37 16.99
CA MET A 29 2.82 21.43 15.52
C MET A 29 3.67 20.31 14.91
N THR A 30 4.64 19.79 15.65
CA THR A 30 5.36 18.56 15.26
C THR A 30 4.40 17.38 15.21
N ASP A 31 3.50 17.21 16.18
CA ASP A 31 2.49 16.14 16.16
C ASP A 31 1.62 16.20 14.89
N VAL A 32 1.31 17.41 14.40
CA VAL A 32 0.57 17.60 13.15
C VAL A 32 1.38 17.07 11.96
N LEU A 33 2.67 17.40 11.88
CA LEU A 33 3.56 16.95 10.81
C LEU A 33 3.80 15.44 10.87
N GLU A 34 4.08 14.90 12.06
CA GLU A 34 4.24 13.46 12.29
C GLU A 34 3.01 12.69 11.85
N GLN A 35 1.81 13.18 12.19
CA GLN A 35 0.57 12.45 11.90
C GLN A 35 0.07 12.67 10.48
N ALA A 36 0.19 13.89 9.94
CA ALA A 36 -0.17 14.17 8.56
C ALA A 36 0.73 13.37 7.61
N PHE A 37 2.04 13.36 7.89
CA PHE A 37 3.04 12.95 6.94
C PHE A 37 3.82 11.69 7.34
N TRP A 38 3.54 11.10 8.50
CA TRP A 38 4.18 9.86 8.97
C TRP A 38 5.72 9.94 9.03
N ILE A 39 6.21 11.13 9.36
CA ILE A 39 7.64 11.41 9.53
C ILE A 39 8.03 11.37 11.01
N SER A 40 9.30 11.12 11.31
CA SER A 40 9.77 11.10 12.70
C SER A 40 9.63 12.48 13.36
N GLU A 41 9.63 12.49 14.70
CA GLU A 41 9.63 13.74 15.48
C GLU A 41 10.86 14.62 15.11
N GLU A 42 12.05 14.02 14.98
CA GLU A 42 13.27 14.73 14.56
C GLU A 42 13.09 15.40 13.19
N LYS A 43 12.54 14.67 12.21
CA LYS A 43 12.28 15.22 10.87
C LYS A 43 11.19 16.29 10.92
N SER A 44 10.19 16.13 11.78
CA SER A 44 9.14 17.14 11.99
C SER A 44 9.70 18.44 12.55
N TYR A 45 10.66 18.40 13.48
CA TYR A 45 11.34 19.60 13.96
C TYR A 45 12.13 20.29 12.85
N GLU A 46 12.87 19.53 12.05
CA GLU A 46 13.61 20.07 10.91
C GLU A 46 12.68 20.77 9.91
N VAL A 47 11.57 20.12 9.54
CA VAL A 47 10.56 20.66 8.64
C VAL A 47 9.92 21.91 9.25
N LEU A 48 9.48 21.86 10.51
CA LEU A 48 8.84 22.97 11.20
C LEU A 48 9.76 24.19 11.29
N LYS A 49 11.06 23.98 11.55
CA LYS A 49 12.06 25.06 11.56
C LYS A 49 12.14 25.77 10.20
N ASN A 50 12.10 25.02 9.11
CA ASN A 50 12.15 25.56 7.75
C ASN A 50 10.84 26.22 7.33
N ILE A 51 9.70 25.71 7.81
CA ILE A 51 8.40 26.38 7.69
C ILE A 51 8.48 27.73 8.39
N ILE A 52 8.79 27.78 9.69
CA ILE A 52 8.82 29.02 10.48
C ILE A 52 9.80 30.07 9.92
N ALA A 53 10.88 29.64 9.25
CA ALA A 53 11.83 30.54 8.60
C ALA A 53 11.21 31.34 7.42
N ARG A 54 10.05 30.93 6.89
CA ARG A 54 9.32 31.65 5.84
C ARG A 54 8.39 32.71 6.45
N LYS A 55 8.26 33.86 5.77
CA LYS A 55 7.45 34.99 6.26
C LYS A 55 5.96 34.75 5.98
N ASN A 56 5.10 35.03 6.96
CA ASN A 56 3.62 35.01 6.90
C ASN A 56 2.93 33.63 6.83
N ILE A 57 3.28 32.71 7.72
CA ILE A 57 2.56 31.44 7.86
C ILE A 57 1.51 31.54 8.97
N GLY A 58 0.33 30.98 8.72
CA GLY A 58 -0.72 30.85 9.74
C GLY A 58 -0.40 29.71 10.71
N ASN A 59 -0.78 29.86 11.99
CA ASN A 59 -0.56 28.84 13.03
C ASN A 59 -1.68 27.77 13.07
N SER A 60 -2.32 27.49 11.93
CA SER A 60 -3.31 26.39 11.86
C SER A 60 -2.66 25.12 11.33
N LYS A 61 -3.22 23.96 11.69
CA LYS A 61 -2.76 22.67 11.19
C LYS A 61 -2.84 22.61 9.65
N GLU A 62 -3.87 23.22 9.06
CA GLU A 62 -4.04 23.32 7.61
C GLU A 62 -2.99 24.23 6.97
N ALA A 63 -2.65 25.37 7.59
CA ALA A 63 -1.62 26.26 7.08
C ALA A 63 -0.23 25.61 7.09
N ILE A 64 0.09 24.84 8.12
CA ILE A 64 1.36 24.10 8.23
C ILE A 64 1.45 22.99 7.19
N ILE A 65 0.37 22.24 6.97
CA ILE A 65 0.29 21.22 5.92
C ILE A 65 0.48 21.86 4.54
N ASN A 66 -0.24 22.94 4.25
CA ASN A 66 -0.13 23.63 2.96
C ASN A 66 1.29 24.14 2.71
N GLU A 67 1.94 24.69 3.73
CA GLU A 67 3.31 25.20 3.60
C GLU A 67 4.31 24.08 3.33
N TYR A 68 4.17 22.95 4.03
CA TYR A 68 5.03 21.81 3.75
C TYR A 68 4.81 21.29 2.33
N ILE A 69 3.56 21.12 1.87
CA ILE A 69 3.23 20.72 0.48
C ILE A 69 3.85 21.68 -0.54
N ASP A 70 3.79 22.99 -0.31
CA ASP A 70 4.43 24.00 -1.18
C ASP A 70 5.96 23.87 -1.17
N MET A 71 6.57 23.57 -0.02
CA MET A 71 7.99 23.26 0.07
C MET A 71 8.36 22.05 -0.80
N LEU A 72 7.58 20.97 -0.80
CA LEU A 72 7.83 19.79 -1.65
C LEU A 72 7.71 20.14 -3.12
N LYS A 73 6.66 20.89 -3.48
CA LYS A 73 6.43 21.38 -4.85
C LYS A 73 7.63 22.19 -5.37
N LYS A 74 8.34 22.89 -4.48
CA LYS A 74 9.52 23.72 -4.78
C LYS A 74 10.86 22.97 -4.63
N GLY A 75 10.85 21.67 -4.36
CA GLY A 75 12.06 20.84 -4.34
C GLY A 75 12.78 20.79 -2.99
N TYR A 76 12.08 21.02 -1.87
CA TYR A 76 12.63 20.87 -0.51
C TYR A 76 13.07 19.42 -0.16
N GLY A 77 12.85 18.47 -1.07
CA GLY A 77 13.42 17.12 -1.09
C GLY A 77 13.05 16.42 -2.39
N SER A 78 13.57 15.21 -2.64
CA SER A 78 13.06 14.40 -3.76
C SER A 78 11.61 14.02 -3.46
N ILE A 79 10.68 14.34 -4.35
CA ILE A 79 9.27 13.92 -4.24
C ILE A 79 9.19 12.39 -4.11
N GLN A 80 10.16 11.66 -4.69
CA GLN A 80 10.27 10.22 -4.62
C GLN A 80 10.74 9.72 -3.24
N GLU A 81 11.80 10.30 -2.67
CA GLU A 81 12.22 10.04 -1.28
C GLU A 81 11.12 10.43 -0.29
N GLN A 82 10.36 11.48 -0.62
CA GLN A 82 9.26 11.90 0.22
C GLN A 82 8.03 11.01 0.06
N VAL A 83 7.75 10.40 -1.09
CA VAL A 83 6.75 9.32 -1.20
C VAL A 83 7.16 8.10 -0.38
N GLU A 84 8.45 7.78 -0.33
CA GLU A 84 9.00 6.74 0.56
C GLU A 84 8.87 7.11 2.05
N VAL A 85 9.03 8.40 2.39
CA VAL A 85 8.91 8.95 3.76
C VAL A 85 7.46 9.26 4.18
N PHE A 86 6.55 9.66 3.29
CA PHE A 86 5.08 9.78 3.50
C PHE A 86 4.40 8.42 3.49
N GLY A 87 5.04 7.49 2.80
CA GLY A 87 4.88 6.08 3.00
C GLY A 87 5.49 5.60 4.31
N GLY A 88 5.96 6.47 5.22
CA GLY A 88 6.50 6.21 6.57
C GLY A 88 6.69 4.74 6.85
N ASP A 89 7.70 4.16 6.22
CA ASP A 89 7.91 2.73 6.00
C ASP A 89 6.70 1.85 6.39
N LYS A 90 5.58 2.05 5.68
CA LYS A 90 4.31 1.34 5.86
C LYS A 90 4.58 -0.13 5.68
N LEU A 91 5.52 -0.46 4.78
CA LEU A 91 6.05 -1.79 4.63
C LEU A 91 6.70 -2.27 5.93
N SER A 92 7.63 -1.54 6.55
CA SER A 92 8.19 -1.96 7.85
C SER A 92 7.18 -1.97 8.98
N SER A 93 6.21 -1.04 9.03
CA SER A 93 5.17 -1.03 10.04
C SER A 93 4.23 -2.24 9.91
N VAL A 94 3.82 -2.54 8.67
CA VAL A 94 3.03 -3.74 8.33
C VAL A 94 3.84 -5.00 8.59
N THR A 95 5.10 -5.04 8.18
CA THR A 95 6.02 -6.19 8.36
C THR A 95 6.29 -6.45 9.83
N TYR A 96 6.68 -5.44 10.61
CA TYR A 96 6.91 -5.53 12.06
C TYR A 96 5.67 -6.05 12.79
N THR A 97 4.49 -5.49 12.47
CA THR A 97 3.23 -5.91 13.08
C THR A 97 2.85 -7.33 12.66
N ALA A 98 3.06 -7.69 11.39
CA ALA A 98 2.81 -9.02 10.87
C ALA A 98 3.73 -10.06 11.50
N GLU A 99 5.02 -9.76 11.69
CA GLU A 99 5.99 -10.64 12.35
C GLU A 99 5.62 -10.96 13.80
N ILE A 100 5.15 -9.95 14.56
CA ILE A 100 4.68 -10.16 15.93
C ILE A 100 3.48 -11.11 15.93
N ARG A 101 2.52 -10.90 15.02
CA ARG A 101 1.31 -11.72 14.91
C ARG A 101 1.63 -13.14 14.42
N LEU A 102 2.54 -13.28 13.47
CA LEU A 102 3.01 -14.58 12.95
C LEU A 102 3.64 -15.43 14.04
N LYS A 103 4.44 -14.84 14.95
CA LYS A 103 5.01 -15.56 16.10
C LYS A 103 3.95 -16.13 17.05
N GLN A 104 2.76 -15.54 17.06
CA GLN A 104 1.64 -15.96 17.90
C GLN A 104 0.61 -16.80 17.14
N HIS A 105 0.72 -16.89 15.81
CA HIS A 105 -0.19 -17.64 14.96
C HIS A 105 0.17 -19.13 14.99
N GLN A 106 -0.83 -19.99 15.20
CA GLN A 106 -0.63 -21.43 15.46
C GLN A 106 -0.48 -22.26 14.18
N GLY A 107 -0.15 -21.62 13.06
CA GLY A 107 -0.12 -22.22 11.73
C GLY A 107 -1.48 -22.22 11.04
N GLY A 108 -1.48 -22.47 9.73
CA GLY A 108 -2.67 -22.39 8.89
C GLY A 108 -2.32 -22.31 7.41
N SER A 109 -3.33 -22.09 6.58
CA SER A 109 -3.18 -21.81 5.16
C SER A 109 -2.75 -20.36 4.91
N PHE A 110 -2.35 -20.05 3.68
CA PHE A 110 -2.06 -18.67 3.28
C PHE A 110 -3.25 -17.72 3.52
N PHE A 111 -4.49 -18.20 3.35
CA PHE A 111 -5.69 -17.42 3.62
C PHE A 111 -5.86 -17.12 5.11
N ASP A 112 -5.48 -18.05 5.98
CA ASP A 112 -5.53 -17.83 7.43
C ASP A 112 -4.49 -16.78 7.85
N ILE A 113 -3.34 -16.74 7.19
CA ILE A 113 -2.35 -15.66 7.37
C ILE A 113 -2.95 -14.31 6.93
N LEU A 114 -3.55 -14.23 5.74
CA LEU A 114 -4.19 -12.98 5.27
C LEU A 114 -5.27 -12.49 6.24
N ARG A 115 -6.13 -13.39 6.70
CA ARG A 115 -7.23 -13.08 7.62
C ARG A 115 -6.75 -12.71 9.02
N GLU A 116 -5.84 -13.49 9.60
CA GLU A 116 -5.53 -13.39 11.02
C GLU A 116 -4.34 -12.48 11.32
N VAL A 117 -3.31 -12.53 10.47
CA VAL A 117 -2.07 -11.74 10.60
C VAL A 117 -2.27 -10.37 9.97
N TYR A 118 -2.72 -10.34 8.70
CA TYR A 118 -2.85 -9.09 7.95
C TYR A 118 -4.24 -8.43 8.09
N LYS A 119 -5.21 -9.11 8.72
CA LYS A 119 -6.57 -8.59 8.96
C LYS A 119 -7.29 -8.20 7.67
N VAL A 120 -7.05 -8.94 6.59
CA VAL A 120 -7.78 -8.80 5.33
C VAL A 120 -9.23 -9.27 5.53
N PRO A 121 -10.25 -8.46 5.17
CA PRO A 121 -11.65 -8.87 5.19
C PRO A 121 -11.90 -10.09 4.30
N GLU A 122 -12.79 -11.00 4.70
CA GLU A 122 -13.03 -12.28 3.99
C GLU A 122 -13.40 -12.05 2.52
N GLU A 123 -14.22 -11.03 2.27
CA GLU A 123 -14.68 -10.60 0.96
C GLU A 123 -13.55 -10.11 0.04
N GLU A 124 -12.44 -9.63 0.60
CA GLU A 124 -11.29 -9.10 -0.14
C GLU A 124 -10.17 -10.13 -0.34
N ILE A 125 -10.18 -11.25 0.41
CA ILE A 125 -9.10 -12.24 0.38
C ILE A 125 -8.88 -12.82 -1.02
N MET A 126 -9.95 -13.15 -1.74
CA MET A 126 -9.84 -13.77 -3.06
C MET A 126 -9.29 -12.80 -4.11
N GLU A 127 -9.81 -11.55 -4.13
CA GLU A 127 -9.34 -10.51 -5.04
C GLU A 127 -7.86 -10.19 -4.79
N LEU A 128 -7.47 -9.98 -3.55
CA LEU A 128 -6.08 -9.71 -3.17
C LEU A 128 -5.16 -10.88 -3.53
N THR A 129 -5.63 -12.11 -3.36
CA THR A 129 -4.85 -13.30 -3.75
C THR A 129 -4.66 -13.37 -5.26
N GLU A 130 -5.69 -13.06 -6.05
CA GLU A 130 -5.56 -13.01 -7.51
C GLU A 130 -4.58 -11.93 -7.96
N GLU A 131 -4.62 -10.74 -7.36
CA GLU A 131 -3.66 -9.67 -7.65
C GLU A 131 -2.23 -10.09 -7.30
N PHE A 132 -2.05 -10.74 -6.13
CA PHE A 132 -0.76 -11.27 -5.71
C PHE A 132 -0.25 -12.36 -6.66
N LEU A 133 -1.12 -13.28 -7.09
CA LEU A 133 -0.76 -14.32 -8.06
C LEU A 133 -0.42 -13.74 -9.43
N LYS A 134 -1.15 -12.71 -9.89
CA LYS A 134 -0.82 -11.96 -11.12
C LYS A 134 0.53 -11.25 -11.00
N PHE A 135 0.85 -10.70 -9.82
CA PHE A 135 2.15 -10.13 -9.51
C PHE A 135 3.26 -11.20 -9.52
N LEU A 136 3.03 -12.37 -8.94
CA LEU A 136 3.98 -13.50 -8.97
C LEU A 136 4.18 -14.06 -10.38
N ASN A 137 3.19 -13.93 -11.26
CA ASN A 137 3.28 -14.25 -12.69
C ASN A 137 4.10 -13.21 -13.51
N SER A 138 4.70 -12.20 -12.85
CA SER A 138 5.89 -11.49 -13.34
C SER A 138 7.03 -12.52 -13.56
N PRO A 139 7.95 -12.35 -14.53
CA PRO A 139 8.57 -13.39 -15.38
C PRO A 139 9.23 -14.65 -14.79
N ILE A 140 9.19 -14.88 -13.49
CA ILE A 140 9.94 -15.93 -12.80
C ILE A 140 9.11 -17.22 -12.62
N PHE A 141 7.76 -17.17 -12.70
CA PHE A 141 6.93 -18.38 -12.73
C PHE A 141 5.70 -18.16 -13.63
N SER A 142 5.63 -18.84 -14.78
CA SER A 142 4.38 -18.94 -15.54
C SER A 142 3.95 -20.41 -15.62
N TYR A 143 2.87 -20.77 -14.93
CA TYR A 143 2.08 -21.93 -15.35
C TYR A 143 1.16 -21.47 -16.47
N ARG A 144 1.55 -21.77 -17.71
CA ARG A 144 0.66 -21.59 -18.85
C ARG A 144 -0.40 -22.69 -18.83
N LEU A 145 -1.66 -22.29 -18.66
CA LEU A 145 -2.82 -23.12 -18.98
C LEU A 145 -2.90 -23.29 -20.50
N GLU A 146 -2.04 -24.13 -21.03
CA GLU A 146 -2.01 -24.52 -22.43
C GLU A 146 -3.00 -25.66 -22.68
N LYS A 147 -3.53 -25.72 -23.90
CA LYS A 147 -4.40 -26.81 -24.38
C LYS A 147 -3.78 -28.16 -24.08
N GLU A 148 -2.47 -28.28 -24.31
CA GLU A 148 -1.66 -29.46 -24.10
C GLU A 148 -1.56 -29.85 -22.61
N THR A 149 -1.61 -28.88 -21.71
CA THR A 149 -1.60 -29.11 -20.26
C THR A 149 -2.99 -29.55 -19.77
N PHE A 150 -4.06 -28.96 -20.30
CA PHE A 150 -5.43 -29.42 -20.00
C PHE A 150 -5.71 -30.80 -20.59
N HIS A 151 -5.23 -31.10 -21.80
CA HIS A 151 -5.34 -32.43 -22.39
C HIS A 151 -4.61 -33.49 -21.55
N ARG A 152 -3.37 -33.22 -21.11
CA ARG A 152 -2.64 -34.10 -20.20
C ARG A 152 -3.37 -34.30 -18.86
N PHE A 153 -3.98 -33.23 -18.33
CA PHE A 153 -4.82 -33.34 -17.15
C PHE A 153 -6.01 -34.29 -17.37
N LEU A 154 -6.74 -34.15 -18.49
CA LEU A 154 -7.84 -35.05 -18.84
C LEU A 154 -7.38 -36.50 -19.07
N GLU A 155 -6.22 -36.71 -19.69
CA GLU A 155 -5.61 -38.04 -19.85
C GLU A 155 -5.29 -38.69 -18.50
N SER A 156 -4.88 -37.88 -17.51
CA SER A 156 -4.54 -38.36 -16.16
C SER A 156 -5.75 -38.48 -15.22
N ASN A 157 -6.91 -37.94 -15.59
CA ASN A 157 -8.10 -37.87 -14.76
C ASN A 157 -9.35 -38.31 -15.55
N LEU A 158 -9.52 -39.64 -15.63
CA LEU A 158 -10.57 -40.28 -16.42
C LEU A 158 -11.99 -39.87 -15.99
N ASP A 159 -12.22 -39.64 -14.69
CA ASP A 159 -13.52 -39.16 -14.18
C ASP A 159 -13.88 -37.77 -14.72
N GLU A 160 -12.91 -36.86 -14.81
CA GLU A 160 -13.15 -35.54 -15.40
C GLU A 160 -13.23 -35.61 -16.92
N LEU A 161 -12.47 -36.49 -17.57
CA LEU A 161 -12.61 -36.76 -19.00
C LEU A 161 -14.04 -37.22 -19.35
N ASP A 162 -14.61 -38.16 -18.59
CA ASP A 162 -15.97 -38.64 -18.79
C ASP A 162 -17.03 -37.54 -18.58
N LYS A 163 -16.83 -36.67 -17.59
CA LYS A 163 -17.69 -35.50 -17.38
C LYS A 163 -17.60 -34.52 -18.54
N GLN A 164 -16.39 -34.22 -19.01
CA GLN A 164 -16.18 -33.31 -20.15
C GLN A 164 -16.74 -33.89 -21.45
N PHE A 165 -16.58 -35.20 -21.67
CA PHE A 165 -17.18 -35.90 -22.79
C PHE A 165 -18.71 -35.80 -22.75
N ASN A 166 -19.32 -36.07 -21.60
CA ASN A 166 -20.77 -35.91 -21.44
C ASN A 166 -21.24 -34.47 -21.64
N ARG A 167 -20.47 -33.47 -21.20
CA ARG A 167 -20.76 -32.05 -21.45
C ARG A 167 -20.66 -31.70 -22.94
N PHE A 168 -19.74 -32.32 -23.67
CA PHE A 168 -19.48 -32.01 -25.08
C PHE A 168 -20.41 -32.74 -26.05
N VAL A 169 -20.76 -34.00 -25.76
CA VAL A 169 -21.55 -34.87 -26.65
C VAL A 169 -23.06 -34.77 -26.40
N ASN A 170 -23.48 -34.37 -25.19
CA ASN A 170 -24.90 -34.11 -24.90
C ASN A 170 -25.30 -32.62 -25.07
N LEU A 171 -24.48 -31.84 -25.79
CA LEU A 171 -24.84 -30.54 -26.36
C LEU A 171 -25.40 -30.72 -27.77
#